data_AF-A0A963AH28-F1
#
_entry.id   AF-A0A963AH28-F1
#
_cell.length_a   1.000
_cell.length_b   1.000
_cell.length_c   1.000
_cell.angle_alpha   90.00
_cell.angle_beta   90.00
_cell.angle_gamma   90.00
#
_symmetry.space_group_name_H-M   'P 1'
#
loop_
_entity.id
_entity.type
_entity.pdbx_description
1 polymer ?
#
loop_
_entity_poly.entity_id
_entity_poly.type
_entity_poly.pdbx_seq_one_letter_code
_entity_poly.pdbx_strand_id
1 'polypeptide(L)'
;MNKPELLSPAGTLKNMRYAFAYGADAVYAGMPRYSLRVRNNDFLEANLRIGIAEARRLGKRFYLACNLMPHGAKLKTFLADMAPIIELGPDALIMSDPGLIMLVRERWPGLAVHLSVQANTVNSAAVKFWRRAGLTRIILSRELSLEEVAEIRQECPDVELEVFVHGALCIAYSGRCLLSGYFNHRDANQGSCTNSCRWDYKVGVDCAGQEVGSSLPLSGERHPRADHVYLLEERERPGEFMPVFEDEMGTYIMNSKDLRAVEHVQRLVEIGVDCLKIEGRTK
;
A
#
# COMPACT_ATOMS: atom_id res chain seq x y z
N MET A 1 -2.55 -16.43 23.31
CA MET A 1 -2.70 -15.56 22.13
C MET A 1 -1.35 -15.47 21.46
N ASN A 2 -1.28 -15.75 20.15
CA ASN A 2 -0.04 -15.54 19.40
C ASN A 2 0.16 -14.03 19.21
N LYS A 3 1.34 -13.53 19.58
CA LYS A 3 1.72 -12.14 19.34
C LYS A 3 1.88 -11.95 17.82
N PRO A 4 1.17 -10.99 17.18
CA PRO A 4 1.37 -10.74 15.76
C PRO A 4 2.76 -10.17 15.47
N GLU A 5 3.27 -10.44 14.28
CA GLU A 5 4.47 -9.81 13.74
C GLU A 5 4.22 -8.32 13.48
N LEU A 6 5.12 -7.46 13.96
CA LEU A 6 5.13 -6.04 13.56
C LEU A 6 6.05 -5.84 12.34
N LEU A 7 5.46 -5.54 11.19
CA LEU A 7 6.17 -5.30 9.93
C LEU A 7 6.25 -3.80 9.61
N SER A 8 7.48 -3.28 9.53
CA SER A 8 7.76 -1.85 9.31
C SER A 8 8.47 -1.56 7.97
N PRO A 9 8.28 -0.38 7.37
CA PRO A 9 9.02 0.03 6.18
C PRO A 9 10.48 0.31 6.56
N ALA A 10 11.41 -0.20 5.78
CA ALA A 10 12.81 0.16 5.93
C ALA A 10 13.10 1.46 5.17
N GLY A 11 13.04 1.46 3.84
CA GLY A 11 13.38 2.62 2.99
C GLY A 11 14.87 2.97 2.99
N THR A 12 15.48 3.11 4.17
CA THR A 12 16.94 3.26 4.35
C THR A 12 17.50 2.31 5.41
N LEU A 13 18.81 2.05 5.40
CA LEU A 13 19.48 1.32 6.49
C LEU A 13 19.29 1.98 7.86
N LYS A 14 19.29 3.33 7.90
CA LYS A 14 19.05 4.11 9.12
C LYS A 14 17.65 3.81 9.69
N ASN A 15 16.63 3.91 8.84
CA ASN A 15 15.25 3.68 9.24
C ASN A 15 14.99 2.22 9.59
N MET A 16 15.62 1.25 8.90
CA MET A 16 15.60 -0.16 9.29
C MET A 16 16.09 -0.36 10.74
N ARG A 17 17.26 0.21 11.07
CA ARG A 17 17.82 0.10 12.42
C ARG A 17 16.92 0.74 13.46
N TYR A 18 16.28 1.86 13.15
CA TYR A 18 15.26 2.44 14.02
C TYR A 18 14.05 1.51 14.19
N ALA A 19 13.49 0.98 13.11
CA ALA A 19 12.37 0.04 13.19
C ALA A 19 12.70 -1.14 14.12
N PHE A 20 13.88 -1.74 13.98
CA PHE A 20 14.31 -2.81 14.89
C PHE A 20 14.52 -2.35 16.33
N ALA A 21 15.15 -1.18 16.54
CA ALA A 21 15.37 -0.63 17.89
C ALA A 21 14.04 -0.32 18.62
N TYR A 22 13.01 0.06 17.88
CA TYR A 22 11.66 0.34 18.41
C TYR A 22 10.73 -0.88 18.38
N GLY A 23 11.26 -2.09 18.14
CA GLY A 23 10.55 -3.34 18.38
C GLY A 23 9.86 -3.99 17.17
N ALA A 24 10.11 -3.51 15.94
CA ALA A 24 9.67 -4.22 14.74
C ALA A 24 10.25 -5.65 14.71
N ASP A 25 9.44 -6.62 14.32
CA ASP A 25 9.83 -8.03 14.18
C ASP A 25 10.37 -8.31 12.77
N ALA A 26 9.87 -7.56 11.79
CA ALA A 26 10.27 -7.62 10.41
C ALA A 26 10.33 -6.22 9.78
N VAL A 27 11.12 -6.09 8.72
CA VAL A 27 11.08 -4.92 7.84
C VAL A 27 10.84 -5.32 6.39
N TYR A 28 10.33 -4.38 5.59
CA TYR A 28 10.31 -4.53 4.14
C TYR A 28 10.99 -3.36 3.43
N ALA A 29 11.70 -3.67 2.35
CA ALA A 29 12.28 -2.68 1.44
C ALA A 29 11.75 -2.86 0.01
N GLY A 30 11.72 -1.79 -0.77
CA GLY A 30 11.34 -1.88 -2.18
C GLY A 30 12.44 -2.56 -2.99
N MET A 31 12.08 -3.51 -3.86
CA MET A 31 12.99 -3.99 -4.89
C MET A 31 13.15 -2.89 -5.96
N PRO A 32 14.37 -2.41 -6.27
CA PRO A 32 14.60 -1.50 -7.38
C PRO A 32 13.97 -2.02 -8.67
N ARG A 33 13.41 -1.12 -9.49
CA ARG A 33 12.66 -1.41 -10.75
C ARG A 33 11.31 -2.13 -10.59
N TYR A 34 11.09 -2.90 -9.53
CA TYR A 34 9.92 -3.78 -9.36
C TYR A 34 9.01 -3.47 -8.17
N SER A 35 9.31 -2.42 -7.41
CA SER A 35 8.45 -1.89 -6.35
C SER A 35 7.64 -0.69 -6.82
N LEU A 36 6.47 -0.47 -6.20
CA LEU A 36 5.67 0.75 -6.39
C LEU A 36 6.23 1.99 -5.67
N ARG A 37 7.11 1.80 -4.69
CA ARG A 37 7.67 2.89 -3.86
C ARG A 37 9.19 2.94 -4.01
N VAL A 38 9.64 3.35 -5.20
CA VAL A 38 11.08 3.44 -5.53
C VAL A 38 11.70 4.75 -5.03
N ARG A 39 10.89 5.80 -4.87
CA ARG A 39 11.35 7.10 -4.35
C ARG A 39 11.68 6.94 -2.85
N ASN A 40 12.83 7.47 -2.43
CA ASN A 40 13.37 7.37 -1.06
C ASN A 40 13.70 5.94 -0.59
N ASN A 41 14.18 5.10 -1.52
CA ASN A 41 14.69 3.77 -1.23
C ASN A 41 16.20 3.68 -1.52
N ASP A 42 17.02 3.48 -0.49
CA ASP A 42 18.48 3.32 -0.65
C ASP A 42 18.92 1.85 -0.75
N PHE A 43 17.98 0.90 -0.68
CA PHE A 43 18.25 -0.54 -0.74
C PHE A 43 18.54 -1.02 -2.17
N LEU A 44 19.70 -0.60 -2.67
CA LEU A 44 20.42 -1.25 -3.77
C LEU A 44 21.19 -2.48 -3.26
N GLU A 45 21.78 -3.27 -4.15
CA GLU A 45 22.40 -4.56 -3.81
C GLU A 45 23.35 -4.50 -2.59
N ALA A 46 24.23 -3.49 -2.51
CA ALA A 46 25.16 -3.33 -1.40
C ALA A 46 24.44 -3.14 -0.06
N ASN A 47 23.45 -2.24 -0.01
CA ASN A 47 22.66 -1.98 1.20
C ASN A 47 21.70 -3.12 1.52
N LEU A 48 21.19 -3.83 0.51
CA LEU A 48 20.39 -5.05 0.70
C LEU A 48 21.19 -6.13 1.42
N ARG A 49 22.44 -6.38 0.98
CA ARG A 49 23.33 -7.34 1.62
C ARG A 49 23.56 -7.01 3.09
N ILE A 50 23.83 -5.72 3.39
CA ILE A 50 24.00 -5.24 4.76
C ILE A 50 22.71 -5.42 5.57
N GLY A 51 21.58 -4.98 5.02
CA GLY A 51 20.28 -5.01 5.69
C GLY A 51 19.81 -6.42 6.04
N ILE A 52 19.91 -7.36 5.09
CA ILE A 52 19.54 -8.77 5.30
C ILE A 52 20.46 -9.42 6.33
N ALA A 53 21.77 -9.17 6.27
CA ALA A 53 22.72 -9.73 7.24
C ALA A 53 22.48 -9.17 8.66
N GLU A 54 22.22 -7.87 8.80
CA GLU A 54 21.90 -7.24 10.08
C GLU A 54 20.59 -7.77 10.67
N ALA A 55 19.54 -7.87 9.85
CA ALA A 55 18.25 -8.44 10.28
C ALA A 55 18.43 -9.87 10.81
N ARG A 56 19.13 -10.73 10.05
CA ARG A 56 19.42 -12.11 10.44
C ARG A 56 20.21 -12.21 11.73
N ARG A 57 21.24 -11.37 11.92
CA ARG A 57 22.03 -11.32 13.16
C ARG A 57 21.18 -10.93 14.38
N LEU A 58 20.15 -10.11 14.18
CA LEU A 58 19.22 -9.70 15.23
C LEU A 58 18.05 -10.69 15.42
N GLY A 59 18.00 -11.78 14.66
CA GLY A 59 16.87 -12.72 14.67
C GLY A 59 15.57 -12.10 14.11
N LYS A 60 15.69 -11.06 13.28
CA LYS A 60 14.59 -10.32 12.65
C LYS A 60 14.47 -10.69 11.17
N ARG A 61 13.30 -10.44 10.58
CA ARG A 61 13.02 -10.79 9.17
C ARG A 61 13.21 -9.60 8.23
N PHE A 62 13.62 -9.88 7.00
CA PHE A 62 13.78 -8.90 5.94
C PHE A 62 13.03 -9.32 4.68
N TYR A 63 12.00 -8.58 4.32
CA TYR A 63 11.16 -8.83 3.15
C TYR A 63 11.44 -7.85 2.01
N LEU A 64 11.20 -8.28 0.76
CA LEU A 64 11.34 -7.43 -0.41
C LEU A 64 10.04 -7.24 -1.16
N ALA A 65 9.63 -5.98 -1.33
CA ALA A 65 8.46 -5.62 -2.11
C ALA A 65 8.77 -5.60 -3.61
N CYS A 66 8.21 -6.58 -4.31
CA CYS A 66 8.21 -6.73 -5.77
C CYS A 66 6.75 -6.72 -6.27
N ASN A 67 6.04 -5.64 -5.94
CA ASN A 67 4.58 -5.55 -5.99
C ASN A 67 4.05 -4.67 -7.14
N LEU A 68 4.85 -4.48 -8.19
CA LEU A 68 4.44 -3.80 -9.40
C LEU A 68 3.61 -4.73 -10.31
N MET A 69 2.71 -4.14 -11.12
CA MET A 69 2.07 -4.77 -12.28
C MET A 69 2.87 -4.39 -13.54
N PRO A 70 3.87 -5.19 -13.98
CA PRO A 70 4.74 -4.79 -15.08
C PRO A 70 4.09 -4.95 -16.46
N HIS A 71 4.41 -4.01 -17.36
CA HIS A 71 4.23 -4.22 -18.79
C HIS A 71 5.36 -5.10 -19.37
N GLY A 72 5.11 -5.70 -20.54
CA GLY A 72 5.91 -6.78 -21.13
C GLY A 72 7.43 -6.59 -21.18
N ALA A 73 7.94 -5.36 -21.32
CA ALA A 73 9.39 -5.10 -21.34
C ALA A 73 10.10 -5.57 -20.05
N LYS A 74 9.46 -5.40 -18.90
CA LYS A 74 10.03 -5.81 -17.60
C LYS A 74 10.01 -7.33 -17.41
N LEU A 75 9.02 -8.04 -17.98
CA LEU A 75 8.95 -9.51 -17.89
C LEU A 75 10.18 -10.18 -18.49
N LYS A 76 10.72 -9.63 -19.58
CA LYS A 76 11.89 -10.20 -20.29
C LYS A 76 13.16 -10.29 -19.44
N THR A 77 13.32 -9.37 -18.48
CA THR A 77 14.53 -9.27 -17.65
C THR A 77 14.28 -9.69 -16.20
N PHE A 78 13.02 -9.88 -15.81
CA PHE A 78 12.62 -10.10 -14.42
C PHE A 78 13.39 -11.20 -13.69
N LEU A 79 13.44 -12.42 -14.24
CA LEU A 79 14.13 -13.53 -13.57
C LEU A 79 15.64 -13.32 -13.46
N ALA A 80 16.25 -12.67 -14.47
CA ALA A 80 17.67 -12.34 -14.44
C ALA A 80 17.96 -11.25 -13.40
N ASP A 81 17.13 -10.22 -13.32
CA ASP A 81 17.26 -9.13 -12.36
C ASP A 81 17.05 -9.62 -10.90
N MET A 82 16.17 -10.60 -10.69
CA MET A 82 15.85 -11.13 -9.36
C MET A 82 16.88 -12.13 -8.82
N ALA A 83 17.57 -12.88 -9.70
CA ALA A 83 18.52 -13.91 -9.31
C ALA A 83 19.59 -13.45 -8.29
N PRO A 84 20.38 -12.39 -8.53
CA PRO A 84 21.40 -11.96 -7.58
C PRO A 84 20.81 -11.46 -6.26
N ILE A 85 19.56 -10.98 -6.27
CA ILE A 85 18.88 -10.49 -5.06
C ILE A 85 18.38 -11.64 -4.21
N ILE A 86 17.85 -12.69 -4.83
CA ILE A 86 17.40 -13.89 -4.13
C ILE A 86 18.58 -14.65 -3.53
N GLU A 87 19.76 -14.63 -4.17
CA GLU A 87 21.01 -15.16 -3.61
C GLU A 87 21.41 -14.50 -2.28
N LEU A 88 21.03 -13.24 -2.04
CA LEU A 88 21.26 -12.59 -0.74
C LEU A 88 20.41 -13.21 0.39
N GLY A 89 19.37 -13.97 0.04
CA GLY A 89 18.50 -14.70 0.96
C GLY A 89 17.54 -13.82 1.76
N PRO A 90 16.70 -12.99 1.11
CA PRO A 90 15.57 -12.35 1.80
C PRO A 90 14.59 -13.42 2.34
N ASP A 91 13.89 -13.12 3.43
CA ASP A 91 12.99 -14.09 4.06
C ASP A 91 11.71 -14.34 3.23
N ALA A 92 11.23 -13.32 2.50
CA ALA A 92 10.08 -13.42 1.63
C ALA A 92 10.05 -12.31 0.56
N LEU A 93 9.33 -12.54 -0.53
CA LEU A 93 8.93 -11.50 -1.48
C LEU A 93 7.47 -11.10 -1.26
N ILE A 94 7.18 -9.79 -1.30
CA ILE A 94 5.83 -9.25 -1.31
C ILE A 94 5.45 -8.92 -2.76
N MET A 95 4.57 -9.72 -3.36
CA MET A 95 4.28 -9.68 -4.80
C MET A 95 2.78 -9.55 -5.09
N SER A 96 2.43 -9.03 -6.26
CA SER A 96 1.04 -8.79 -6.64
C SER A 96 0.66 -9.44 -7.97
N ASP A 97 1.57 -9.45 -8.94
CA ASP A 97 1.26 -9.90 -10.31
C ASP A 97 1.21 -11.44 -10.37
N PRO A 98 0.08 -12.05 -10.76
CA PRO A 98 -0.03 -13.51 -10.82
C PRO A 98 1.02 -14.16 -11.74
N GLY A 99 1.37 -13.51 -12.85
CA GLY A 99 2.35 -14.00 -13.81
C GLY A 99 3.76 -14.00 -13.22
N LEU A 100 4.19 -12.91 -12.59
CA LEU A 100 5.47 -12.86 -11.90
C LEU A 100 5.54 -13.82 -10.72
N ILE A 101 4.45 -13.95 -9.95
CA ILE A 101 4.35 -14.92 -8.86
C ILE A 101 4.58 -16.33 -9.38
N MET A 102 3.89 -16.72 -10.46
CA MET A 102 4.10 -18.02 -11.11
C MET A 102 5.57 -18.23 -11.48
N LEU A 103 6.20 -17.26 -12.15
CA LEU A 103 7.61 -17.34 -12.55
C LEU A 103 8.57 -17.49 -11.36
N VAL A 104 8.36 -16.75 -10.26
CA VAL A 104 9.16 -16.87 -9.03
C VAL A 104 8.97 -18.25 -8.40
N ARG A 105 7.73 -18.71 -8.30
CA ARG A 105 7.40 -20.00 -7.68
C ARG A 105 7.97 -21.19 -8.44
N GLU A 106 8.00 -21.11 -9.77
CA GLU A 106 8.63 -22.12 -10.63
C GLU A 106 10.15 -22.14 -10.46
N ARG A 107 10.81 -20.97 -10.41
CA ARG A 107 12.27 -20.88 -10.34
C ARG A 107 12.85 -21.04 -8.93
N TRP A 108 12.14 -20.57 -7.92
CA TRP A 108 12.56 -20.60 -6.50
C TRP A 108 11.43 -21.13 -5.61
N PRO A 109 11.09 -22.43 -5.70
CA PRO A 109 9.96 -23.00 -4.95
C PRO A 109 10.13 -22.97 -3.43
N GLY A 110 11.36 -22.81 -2.91
CA GLY A 110 11.61 -22.65 -1.47
C GLY A 110 11.38 -21.23 -0.94
N LEU A 111 11.27 -20.22 -1.82
CA LEU A 111 11.14 -18.82 -1.42
C LEU A 111 9.69 -18.50 -1.06
N ALA A 112 9.47 -17.97 0.15
CA ALA A 112 8.16 -17.53 0.59
C ALA A 112 7.68 -16.32 -0.23
N VAL A 113 6.41 -16.34 -0.62
CA VAL A 113 5.76 -15.25 -1.34
C VAL A 113 4.53 -14.81 -0.56
N HIS A 114 4.52 -13.55 -0.17
CA HIS A 114 3.42 -12.86 0.48
C HIS A 114 2.63 -12.07 -0.57
N LEU A 115 1.30 -12.21 -0.59
CA LEU A 115 0.47 -11.47 -1.54
C LEU A 115 0.35 -10.02 -1.10
N SER A 116 0.77 -9.09 -1.95
CA SER A 116 0.61 -7.66 -1.74
C SER A 116 -0.85 -7.22 -1.80
N VAL A 117 -1.20 -6.24 -0.98
CA VAL A 117 -2.50 -5.53 -1.01
C VAL A 117 -2.89 -5.00 -2.39
N GLN A 118 -1.92 -4.81 -3.30
CA GLN A 118 -2.17 -4.48 -4.70
C GLN A 118 -3.04 -5.51 -5.44
N ALA A 119 -3.05 -6.76 -4.98
CA ALA A 119 -3.93 -7.81 -5.50
C ALA A 119 -5.40 -7.66 -5.05
N ASN A 120 -5.71 -6.71 -4.14
CA ASN A 120 -7.07 -6.37 -3.69
C ASN A 120 -7.86 -7.60 -3.19
N THR A 121 -7.33 -8.29 -2.18
CA THR A 121 -8.00 -9.48 -1.62
C THR A 121 -8.98 -9.07 -0.53
N VAL A 122 -10.27 -9.18 -0.85
CA VAL A 122 -11.40 -8.69 -0.01
C VAL A 122 -12.32 -9.81 0.51
N ASN A 123 -12.05 -11.08 0.19
CA ASN A 123 -12.89 -12.20 0.63
C ASN A 123 -12.11 -13.51 0.82
N SER A 124 -12.72 -14.44 1.55
CA SER A 124 -12.16 -15.75 1.90
C SER A 124 -11.89 -16.64 0.68
N ALA A 125 -12.73 -16.58 -0.36
CA ALA A 125 -12.55 -17.37 -1.58
C ALA A 125 -11.26 -16.97 -2.31
N ALA A 126 -10.96 -15.68 -2.40
CA ALA A 126 -9.71 -15.17 -2.96
C ALA A 126 -8.50 -15.57 -2.10
N VAL A 127 -8.59 -15.50 -0.76
CA VAL A 127 -7.54 -16.01 0.15
C VAL A 127 -7.25 -17.50 -0.13
N LYS A 128 -8.29 -18.33 -0.23
CA LYS A 128 -8.17 -19.77 -0.53
C LYS A 128 -7.58 -20.02 -1.92
N PHE A 129 -7.90 -19.19 -2.91
CA PHE A 129 -7.30 -19.25 -4.24
C PHE A 129 -5.77 -19.04 -4.18
N TRP A 130 -5.33 -17.97 -3.53
CA TRP A 130 -3.91 -17.65 -3.42
C TRP A 130 -3.14 -18.66 -2.56
N ARG A 131 -3.76 -19.21 -1.51
CA ARG A 131 -3.21 -20.34 -0.75
C ARG A 131 -2.96 -21.54 -1.67
N ARG A 132 -3.92 -21.91 -2.52
CA ARG A 132 -3.74 -23.02 -3.50
C ARG A 132 -2.65 -22.73 -4.53
N ALA A 133 -2.41 -21.47 -4.84
CA ALA A 133 -1.28 -21.04 -5.67
C ALA A 133 0.08 -21.07 -4.94
N GLY A 134 0.11 -21.45 -3.65
CA GLY A 134 1.32 -21.67 -2.87
C GLY A 134 1.83 -20.44 -2.09
N LEU A 135 0.99 -19.40 -1.91
CA LEU A 135 1.35 -18.23 -1.11
C LEU A 135 1.14 -18.51 0.38
N THR A 136 2.07 -18.03 1.20
CA THR A 136 2.12 -18.32 2.64
C THR A 136 1.40 -17.28 3.48
N ARG A 137 1.35 -16.03 2.99
CA ARG A 137 0.72 -14.89 3.67
C ARG A 137 -0.06 -14.03 2.70
N ILE A 138 -1.24 -13.58 3.09
CA ILE A 138 -2.11 -12.73 2.28
C ILE A 138 -2.29 -11.38 2.98
N ILE A 139 -1.88 -10.31 2.31
CA ILE A 139 -2.10 -8.95 2.80
C ILE A 139 -3.49 -8.51 2.35
N LEU A 140 -4.39 -8.39 3.32
CA LEU A 140 -5.79 -8.06 3.08
C LEU A 140 -5.95 -6.61 2.61
N SER A 141 -7.03 -6.37 1.87
CA SER A 141 -7.39 -5.04 1.40
C SER A 141 -7.66 -4.08 2.56
N ARG A 142 -7.36 -2.80 2.36
CA ARG A 142 -7.41 -1.77 3.41
C ARG A 142 -8.81 -1.17 3.59
N GLU A 143 -9.73 -1.52 2.71
CA GLU A 143 -11.13 -1.13 2.71
C GLU A 143 -12.04 -2.07 3.51
N LEU A 144 -11.51 -3.21 3.99
CA LEU A 144 -12.29 -4.16 4.79
C LEU A 144 -12.58 -3.61 6.19
N SER A 145 -13.80 -3.83 6.65
CA SER A 145 -14.19 -3.65 8.05
C SER A 145 -13.54 -4.71 8.95
N LEU A 146 -13.55 -4.47 10.27
CA LEU A 146 -13.01 -5.44 11.25
C LEU A 146 -13.83 -6.73 11.25
N GLU A 147 -15.13 -6.63 11.02
CA GLU A 147 -16.06 -7.75 10.92
C GLU A 147 -15.71 -8.64 9.71
N GLU A 148 -15.52 -8.04 8.53
CA GLU A 148 -15.11 -8.78 7.33
C GLU A 148 -13.73 -9.44 7.50
N VAL A 149 -12.78 -8.76 8.16
CA VAL A 149 -11.47 -9.36 8.49
C VAL A 149 -11.66 -10.58 9.41
N ALA A 150 -12.55 -10.50 10.40
CA ALA A 150 -12.85 -11.60 11.31
C ALA A 150 -13.48 -12.80 10.59
N GLU A 151 -14.42 -12.56 9.66
CA GLU A 151 -15.03 -13.60 8.84
C GLU A 151 -14.00 -14.31 7.95
N ILE A 152 -13.16 -13.54 7.25
CA ILE A 152 -12.09 -14.10 6.41
C ILE A 152 -11.14 -14.96 7.25
N ARG A 153 -10.77 -14.48 8.43
CA ARG A 153 -9.91 -15.21 9.37
C ARG A 153 -10.51 -16.54 9.80
N GLN A 154 -11.79 -16.55 10.18
CA GLN A 154 -12.52 -17.76 10.58
C GLN A 154 -12.60 -18.77 9.44
N GLU A 155 -12.81 -18.31 8.22
CA GLU A 155 -12.90 -19.16 7.03
C GLU A 155 -11.55 -19.71 6.54
N CYS A 156 -10.45 -19.06 6.91
CA CYS A 156 -9.12 -19.37 6.41
C CYS A 156 -8.08 -19.58 7.53
N PRO A 157 -8.34 -20.39 8.58
CA PRO A 157 -7.54 -20.41 9.81
C PRO A 157 -6.06 -20.78 9.63
N ASP A 158 -5.70 -21.51 8.57
CA ASP A 158 -4.31 -21.94 8.32
C ASP A 158 -3.53 -21.07 7.31
N VAL A 159 -4.01 -19.86 7.00
CA VAL A 159 -3.31 -18.90 6.12
C VAL A 159 -2.85 -17.71 6.93
N GLU A 160 -1.60 -17.26 6.80
CA GLU A 160 -1.22 -16.03 7.49
C GLU A 160 -1.93 -14.81 6.88
N LEU A 161 -2.58 -14.01 7.73
CA LEU A 161 -3.24 -12.78 7.32
C LEU A 161 -2.46 -11.57 7.82
N GLU A 162 -2.21 -10.62 6.91
CA GLU A 162 -1.55 -9.35 7.20
C GLU A 162 -2.51 -8.19 6.96
N VAL A 163 -2.61 -7.27 7.92
CA VAL A 163 -3.49 -6.09 7.84
C VAL A 163 -2.66 -4.83 8.09
N PHE A 164 -2.94 -3.77 7.33
CA PHE A 164 -2.35 -2.47 7.60
C PHE A 164 -3.02 -1.83 8.82
N VAL A 165 -2.23 -1.28 9.73
CA VAL A 165 -2.73 -0.47 10.86
C VAL A 165 -2.36 1.01 10.73
N HIS A 166 -1.42 1.31 9.82
CA HIS A 166 -1.05 2.68 9.47
C HIS A 166 -0.61 2.76 8.00
N GLY A 167 -1.03 3.78 7.27
CA GLY A 167 -0.57 4.01 5.90
C GLY A 167 -1.46 4.97 5.11
N ALA A 168 -1.28 4.99 3.79
CA ALA A 168 -2.10 5.79 2.89
C ALA A 168 -3.07 4.90 2.09
N LEU A 169 -4.37 5.23 2.07
CA LEU A 169 -5.35 4.59 1.17
C LEU A 169 -5.20 5.16 -0.25
N CYS A 170 -4.96 4.30 -1.24
CA CYS A 170 -4.85 4.71 -2.64
C CYS A 170 -6.24 4.74 -3.28
N ILE A 171 -6.67 5.87 -3.86
CA ILE A 171 -8.07 6.10 -4.25
C ILE A 171 -8.53 5.37 -5.54
N ALA A 172 -7.61 4.98 -6.43
CA ALA A 172 -8.01 4.27 -7.65
C ALA A 172 -6.89 3.44 -8.30
N TYR A 173 -7.27 2.27 -8.80
CA TYR A 173 -6.70 1.64 -10.01
C TYR A 173 -7.88 1.38 -10.95
N SER A 174 -7.69 1.51 -12.27
CA SER A 174 -8.76 1.49 -13.30
C SER A 174 -9.96 0.60 -12.94
N GLY A 175 -11.13 1.23 -12.72
CA GLY A 175 -12.39 0.56 -12.36
C GLY A 175 -12.67 0.35 -10.87
N ARG A 176 -11.74 0.66 -9.96
CA ARG A 176 -11.89 0.50 -8.49
C ARG A 176 -11.92 1.85 -7.80
N CYS A 177 -13.10 2.45 -7.68
CA CYS A 177 -13.28 3.82 -7.18
C CYS A 177 -13.52 3.85 -5.67
N LEU A 178 -12.50 4.22 -4.88
CA LEU A 178 -12.67 4.42 -3.43
C LEU A 178 -13.40 5.72 -3.09
N LEU A 179 -13.48 6.69 -4.01
CA LEU A 179 -14.24 7.92 -3.79
C LEU A 179 -15.72 7.64 -3.50
N SER A 180 -16.31 6.66 -4.18
CA SER A 180 -17.70 6.28 -3.93
C SER A 180 -17.91 5.75 -2.52
N GLY A 181 -16.97 4.94 -2.02
CA GLY A 181 -16.99 4.38 -0.67
C GLY A 181 -16.71 5.45 0.39
N TYR A 182 -15.72 6.30 0.16
CA TYR A 182 -15.33 7.35 1.10
C TYR A 182 -16.42 8.41 1.27
N PHE A 183 -16.96 8.95 0.18
CA PHE A 183 -18.01 9.96 0.28
C PHE A 183 -19.33 9.33 0.69
N ASN A 184 -19.83 8.36 -0.06
CA ASN A 184 -21.23 7.93 0.05
C ASN A 184 -21.43 6.63 0.81
N HIS A 185 -20.36 6.04 1.37
CA HIS A 185 -20.41 4.72 1.98
C HIS A 185 -20.97 3.65 1.02
N ARG A 186 -20.74 3.83 -0.30
CA ARG A 186 -21.20 2.92 -1.37
C ARG A 186 -20.02 2.32 -2.11
N ASP A 187 -19.84 1.01 -1.98
CA ASP A 187 -18.75 0.28 -2.65
C ASP A 187 -19.00 0.18 -4.16
N ALA A 188 -18.17 0.91 -4.94
CA ALA A 188 -18.23 0.90 -6.39
C ALA A 188 -17.97 -0.48 -7.01
N ASN A 189 -17.23 -1.35 -6.32
CA ASN A 189 -16.87 -2.68 -6.82
C ASN A 189 -17.97 -3.73 -6.60
N GLN A 190 -19.00 -3.40 -5.82
CA GLN A 190 -20.23 -4.19 -5.66
C GLN A 190 -21.34 -3.72 -6.60
N GLY A 191 -21.01 -2.92 -7.61
CA GLY A 191 -21.98 -2.36 -8.56
C GLY A 191 -22.76 -1.15 -8.05
N SER A 192 -22.40 -0.60 -6.88
CA SER A 192 -23.07 0.57 -6.29
C SER A 192 -22.37 1.91 -6.56
N CYS A 193 -21.58 1.97 -7.65
CA CYS A 193 -20.79 3.15 -8.01
C CYS A 193 -21.65 4.41 -8.14
N THR A 194 -21.27 5.46 -7.40
CA THR A 194 -21.96 6.76 -7.40
C THR A 194 -21.50 7.70 -8.50
N ASN A 195 -20.53 7.29 -9.32
CA ASN A 195 -19.89 8.12 -10.33
C ASN A 195 -19.33 9.43 -9.76
N SER A 196 -18.75 9.38 -8.55
CA SER A 196 -18.23 10.58 -7.87
C SER A 196 -17.19 11.33 -8.70
N CYS A 197 -16.40 10.64 -9.52
CA CYS A 197 -15.50 11.27 -10.49
C CYS A 197 -16.19 12.15 -11.57
N ARG A 198 -17.52 12.13 -11.68
CA ARG A 198 -18.33 12.90 -12.64
C ARG A 198 -19.25 13.92 -11.97
N TRP A 199 -19.15 14.09 -10.65
CA TRP A 199 -19.97 15.05 -9.94
C TRP A 199 -19.60 16.49 -10.32
N ASP A 200 -20.56 17.40 -10.13
CA ASP A 200 -20.39 18.82 -10.39
C ASP A 200 -19.63 19.48 -9.23
N TYR A 201 -18.32 19.20 -9.17
CA TYR A 201 -17.43 19.79 -8.17
C TYR A 201 -17.24 21.28 -8.45
N LYS A 202 -17.50 22.10 -7.43
CA LYS A 202 -17.18 23.53 -7.49
C LYS A 202 -15.89 23.79 -6.72
N VAL A 203 -14.99 24.58 -7.32
CA VAL A 203 -13.83 25.09 -6.61
C VAL A 203 -14.33 26.14 -5.61
N GLY A 204 -14.14 25.86 -4.32
CA GLY A 204 -14.47 26.80 -3.27
C GLY A 204 -13.49 27.96 -3.21
N VAL A 205 -13.81 28.89 -2.32
CA VAL A 205 -13.07 30.12 -2.06
C VAL A 205 -11.67 29.82 -1.51
N ASP A 206 -10.65 30.58 -1.90
CA ASP A 206 -9.34 30.48 -1.27
C ASP A 206 -9.39 30.93 0.22
N CYS A 207 -8.33 30.66 1.00
CA CYS A 207 -8.22 31.14 2.38
C CYS A 207 -8.26 32.69 2.53
N ALA A 208 -8.26 33.44 1.42
CA ALA A 208 -8.35 34.89 1.36
C ALA A 208 -9.74 35.40 0.90
N GLY A 209 -10.70 34.51 0.65
CA GLY A 209 -12.07 34.88 0.27
C GLY A 209 -12.30 35.21 -1.21
N GLN A 210 -11.39 34.83 -2.12
CA GLN A 210 -11.57 35.02 -3.56
C GLN A 210 -12.10 33.78 -4.31
N GLU A 211 -13.09 34.00 -5.19
CA GLU A 211 -13.60 32.99 -6.13
C GLU A 211 -12.54 32.65 -7.21
N VAL A 212 -12.35 31.36 -7.47
CA VAL A 212 -11.36 30.87 -8.44
C VAL A 212 -12.05 30.52 -9.76
N GLY A 213 -11.85 31.36 -10.77
CA GLY A 213 -12.34 31.10 -12.13
C GLY A 213 -11.63 29.93 -12.83
N SER A 214 -12.35 29.23 -13.71
CA SER A 214 -12.01 27.92 -14.26
C SER A 214 -11.09 27.89 -15.51
N SER A 215 -10.32 28.94 -15.78
CA SER A 215 -9.42 28.92 -16.95
C SER A 215 -8.12 29.68 -16.71
N LEU A 216 -7.01 28.94 -16.68
CA LEU A 216 -5.66 29.49 -16.78
C LEU A 216 -4.88 28.77 -17.90
N PRO A 217 -4.10 29.48 -18.72
CA PRO A 217 -3.26 28.88 -19.75
C PRO A 217 -2.11 28.10 -19.11
N LEU A 218 -1.81 26.92 -19.67
CA LEU A 218 -0.69 26.07 -19.26
C LEU A 218 0.64 26.71 -19.70
N SER A 219 1.19 27.61 -18.90
CA SER A 219 2.62 27.99 -18.96
C SER A 219 3.44 27.01 -18.12
N GLY A 220 4.65 26.67 -18.58
CA GLY A 220 5.59 25.79 -17.87
C GLY A 220 6.18 26.35 -16.56
N GLU A 221 5.81 27.58 -16.18
CA GLU A 221 6.14 28.18 -14.89
C GLU A 221 4.98 27.98 -13.90
N ARG A 222 5.30 27.48 -12.70
CA ARG A 222 4.33 27.22 -11.63
C ARG A 222 3.64 28.52 -11.23
N HIS A 223 2.31 28.55 -11.36
CA HIS A 223 1.53 29.75 -11.06
C HIS A 223 1.55 30.03 -9.55
N PRO A 224 1.77 31.28 -9.08
CA PRO A 224 1.85 31.61 -7.65
C PRO A 224 0.62 31.18 -6.81
N ARG A 225 -0.54 31.07 -7.46
CA ARG A 225 -1.77 30.56 -6.86
C ARG A 225 -1.72 29.07 -6.47
N ALA A 226 -0.83 28.28 -7.06
CA ALA A 226 -0.68 26.85 -6.72
C ALA A 226 -0.17 26.60 -5.30
N ASP A 227 0.39 27.63 -4.62
CA ASP A 227 0.84 27.54 -3.23
C ASP A 227 -0.29 27.70 -2.21
N HIS A 228 -1.51 28.02 -2.64
CA HIS A 228 -2.66 28.18 -1.77
C HIS A 228 -3.37 26.84 -1.53
N VAL A 229 -3.91 26.67 -0.33
CA VAL A 229 -4.84 25.58 -0.03
C VAL A 229 -6.22 25.98 -0.52
N TYR A 230 -6.77 25.20 -1.45
CA TYR A 230 -8.14 25.36 -1.91
C TYR A 230 -9.05 24.37 -1.19
N LEU A 231 -10.32 24.71 -1.05
CA LEU A 231 -11.32 23.83 -0.48
C LEU A 231 -12.34 23.47 -1.56
N LEU A 232 -12.61 22.18 -1.74
CA LEU A 232 -13.75 21.71 -2.53
C LEU A 232 -14.95 21.54 -1.61
N GLU A 233 -16.11 21.95 -2.09
CA GLU A 233 -17.40 21.70 -1.46
C GLU A 233 -18.29 20.99 -2.49
N GLU A 234 -19.01 19.98 -2.05
CA GLU A 234 -19.94 19.21 -2.88
C GLU A 234 -21.37 19.73 -2.64
N ARG A 235 -22.18 19.77 -3.70
CA ARG A 235 -23.50 20.43 -3.69
C ARG A 235 -24.49 19.77 -2.73
N GLU A 236 -24.47 18.46 -2.59
CA GLU A 236 -25.34 17.70 -1.67
C GLU A 236 -24.80 17.68 -0.23
N ARG A 237 -23.62 18.24 0.03
CA ARG A 237 -22.95 18.29 1.35
C ARG A 237 -22.47 19.70 1.73
N PRO A 238 -23.40 20.65 1.91
CA PRO A 238 -23.04 22.01 2.27
C PRO A 238 -22.34 22.07 3.63
N GLY A 239 -21.19 22.74 3.70
CA GLY A 239 -20.35 22.90 4.88
C GLY A 239 -19.26 21.82 5.07
N GLU A 240 -19.21 20.79 4.24
CA GLU A 240 -18.13 19.80 4.24
C GLU A 240 -17.02 20.19 3.24
N PHE A 241 -15.94 20.77 3.76
CA PHE A 241 -14.82 21.25 2.94
C PHE A 241 -13.68 20.23 2.83
N MET A 242 -13.21 20.00 1.61
CA MET A 242 -12.13 19.05 1.30
C MET A 242 -10.90 19.79 0.75
N PRO A 243 -9.72 19.68 1.39
CA PRO A 243 -8.55 20.42 0.95
C PRO A 243 -7.95 19.88 -0.34
N VAL A 244 -7.56 20.81 -1.21
CA VAL A 244 -6.76 20.62 -2.42
C VAL A 244 -5.48 21.40 -2.24
N PHE A 245 -4.36 20.74 -2.46
CA PHE A 245 -3.04 21.37 -2.41
C PHE A 245 -2.14 20.78 -3.47
N GLU A 246 -1.19 21.57 -3.95
CA GLU A 246 -0.27 21.20 -5.03
C GLU A 246 1.16 21.34 -4.55
N ASP A 247 1.95 20.27 -4.66
CA ASP A 247 3.40 20.32 -4.41
C ASP A 247 4.18 20.18 -5.74
N GLU A 248 5.51 20.13 -5.66
CA GLU A 248 6.40 19.99 -6.83
C GLU A 248 6.09 18.75 -7.70
N MET A 249 5.30 17.81 -7.19
CA MET A 249 4.93 16.56 -7.83
C MET A 249 3.48 16.55 -8.37
N GLY A 250 2.73 17.65 -8.21
CA GLY A 250 1.41 17.88 -8.81
C GLY A 250 0.30 18.20 -7.80
N THR A 251 -0.93 18.40 -8.31
CA THR A 251 -2.12 18.72 -7.51
C THR A 251 -2.70 17.46 -6.84
N TYR A 252 -2.86 17.50 -5.53
CA TYR A 252 -3.52 16.47 -4.74
C TYR A 252 -4.92 16.93 -4.37
N ILE A 253 -5.91 16.30 -4.99
CA ILE A 253 -7.29 16.36 -4.53
C ILE A 253 -7.45 15.13 -3.63
N MET A 254 -7.69 15.33 -2.33
CA MET A 254 -7.85 14.25 -1.35
C MET A 254 -6.55 13.51 -1.01
N ASN A 255 -5.59 14.21 -0.39
CA ASN A 255 -4.49 13.50 0.28
C ASN A 255 -5.04 12.71 1.44
N SER A 256 -4.97 11.41 1.27
CA SER A 256 -5.51 10.47 2.20
C SER A 256 -4.57 10.41 3.43
N LYS A 257 -4.93 11.08 4.53
CA LYS A 257 -4.32 10.93 5.87
C LYS A 257 -4.68 9.55 6.49
N ASP A 258 -4.67 8.49 5.68
CA ASP A 258 -5.75 7.50 5.62
C ASP A 258 -5.35 6.10 6.05
N LEU A 259 -5.28 5.87 7.35
CA LEU A 259 -5.60 4.64 8.08
C LEU A 259 -4.85 4.77 9.40
N ARG A 260 -5.60 4.91 10.49
CA ARG A 260 -5.07 4.99 11.85
C ARG A 260 -5.80 3.98 12.72
N ALA A 261 -5.51 2.70 12.51
CA ALA A 261 -6.17 1.61 13.24
C ALA A 261 -5.44 1.23 14.53
N VAL A 262 -4.61 2.13 15.09
CA VAL A 262 -3.87 1.87 16.34
C VAL A 262 -4.79 1.49 17.50
N GLU A 263 -5.96 2.14 17.58
CA GLU A 263 -7.00 1.85 18.59
C GLU A 263 -7.65 0.47 18.39
N HIS A 264 -7.56 -0.09 17.19
CA HIS A 264 -8.12 -1.39 16.83
C HIS A 264 -7.09 -2.52 16.88
N VAL A 265 -5.84 -2.25 17.26
CA VAL A 265 -4.78 -3.28 17.35
C VAL A 265 -5.19 -4.42 18.27
N GLN A 266 -5.75 -4.10 19.45
CA GLN A 266 -6.23 -5.12 20.39
C GLN A 266 -7.27 -6.04 19.75
N ARG A 267 -8.22 -5.46 19.00
CA ARG A 267 -9.25 -6.22 18.31
C ARG A 267 -8.68 -7.09 17.19
N LEU A 268 -7.72 -6.59 16.41
CA LEU A 268 -7.04 -7.35 15.37
C LEU A 268 -6.23 -8.53 15.94
N VAL A 269 -5.63 -8.36 17.11
CA VAL A 269 -4.96 -9.44 17.87
C VAL A 269 -5.97 -10.49 18.31
N GLU A 270 -7.11 -10.08 18.84
CA GLU A 270 -8.19 -10.99 19.26
C GLU A 270 -8.80 -11.77 18.09
N ILE A 271 -8.91 -11.14 16.91
CA ILE A 271 -9.32 -11.80 15.68
C ILE A 271 -8.30 -12.91 15.32
N GLY A 272 -7.01 -12.71 15.60
CA GLY A 272 -5.95 -13.65 15.24
C GLY A 272 -5.29 -13.31 13.91
N VAL A 273 -5.14 -12.02 13.62
CA VAL A 273 -4.30 -11.52 12.52
C VAL A 273 -2.83 -11.82 12.84
N ASP A 274 -2.07 -12.33 11.87
CA ASP A 274 -0.70 -12.82 12.07
C ASP A 274 0.35 -11.70 11.95
N CYS A 275 0.06 -10.67 11.14
CA CYS A 275 0.98 -9.57 10.91
C CYS A 275 0.27 -8.22 10.86
N LEU A 276 0.77 -7.25 11.62
CA LEU A 276 0.34 -5.85 11.58
C LEU A 276 1.38 -5.03 10.84
N LYS A 277 0.95 -4.39 9.76
CA LYS A 277 1.82 -3.60 8.90
C LYS A 277 1.63 -2.12 9.11
N ILE A 278 2.76 -1.41 9.20
CA ILE A 278 2.80 0.05 9.08
C ILE A 278 3.42 0.42 7.73
N GLU A 279 2.93 1.48 7.09
CA GLU A 279 3.51 2.07 5.88
C GLU A 279 4.15 3.43 6.23
N GLY A 280 5.29 3.71 5.62
CA GLY A 280 6.02 4.95 5.81
C GLY A 280 5.42 6.06 4.95
N ARG A 281 5.43 7.30 5.46
CA ARG A 281 5.01 8.47 4.68
C ARG A 281 6.21 9.01 3.91
N THR A 282 6.03 9.22 2.61
CA THR A 282 6.92 10.07 1.82
C THR A 282 6.54 11.52 2.16
N LYS A 283 7.29 12.13 3.07
CA LYS A 283 7.32 13.57 3.27
C LYS A 283 8.73 14.04 2.99
#